data_AF-A0A2E8K3P2-F1
#
_entry.id   AF-A0A2E8K3P2-F1
#
_cell.length_a   1.000
_cell.length_b   1.000
_cell.length_c   1.000
_cell.angle_alpha   90.00
_cell.angle_beta   90.00
_cell.angle_gamma   90.00
#
_symmetry.space_group_name_H-M   'P 1'
#
loop_
_entity.id
_entity.type
_entity.pdbx_description
1 polymer ?
#
loop_
_entity_poly.entity_id
_entity_poly.type
_entity_poly.pdbx_seq_one_letter_code
_entity_poly.pdbx_strand_id
1 'polypeptide(L)'
;MTDTRLPTDDQLWLCMSETMRSVILPRLDDPWARAALIRLIGLAEFAPKRGEDPSEQRTSETIACIDQLASSYPDIAAQLPAGWPGVDQRQVLDLCSQLLAASVGDENEQANAVRIQLKTLLKVHLTEDFTVSSPLITSFAGGLNDR
;
A
#
# COMPACT_ATOMS: atom_id res chain seq x y z
N MET A 1 -25.45 -38.21 0.41
CA MET A 1 -24.00 -37.91 0.38
C MET A 1 -23.88 -36.43 0.66
N THR A 2 -23.39 -36.06 1.84
CA THR A 2 -23.16 -34.67 2.22
C THR A 2 -21.97 -34.19 1.39
N ASP A 3 -22.19 -33.23 0.49
CA ASP A 3 -21.12 -32.57 -0.27
C ASP A 3 -20.29 -31.74 0.72
N THR A 4 -19.31 -32.37 1.39
CA THR A 4 -18.39 -31.70 2.31
C THR A 4 -17.33 -30.96 1.51
N ARG A 5 -17.74 -29.87 0.87
CA ARG A 5 -16.79 -28.85 0.40
C ARG A 5 -16.24 -28.14 1.63
N LEU A 6 -14.91 -28.06 1.69
CA LEU A 6 -14.23 -27.24 2.68
C LEU A 6 -14.68 -25.76 2.52
N PRO A 7 -14.78 -24.99 3.61
CA PRO A 7 -15.08 -23.56 3.52
C PRO A 7 -14.03 -22.84 2.68
N THR A 8 -14.46 -21.84 1.90
CA THR A 8 -13.53 -20.94 1.20
C THR A 8 -12.89 -19.97 2.19
N ASP A 9 -11.76 -19.37 1.82
CA ASP A 9 -11.09 -18.36 2.66
C ASP A 9 -12.03 -17.20 2.99
N ASP A 10 -12.82 -16.72 2.02
CA ASP A 10 -13.84 -15.68 2.24
C ASP A 10 -14.86 -16.09 3.31
N GLN A 11 -15.30 -17.36 3.30
CA GLN A 11 -16.22 -17.89 4.29
C GLN A 11 -15.56 -18.01 5.68
N LEU A 12 -14.27 -18.36 5.74
CA LEU A 12 -13.50 -18.41 6.99
C LEU A 12 -13.36 -17.00 7.60
N TRP A 13 -12.94 -16.01 6.81
CA TRP A 13 -12.79 -14.61 7.26
C TRP A 13 -14.13 -14.00 7.67
N LEU A 14 -15.21 -14.27 6.92
CA LEU A 14 -16.55 -13.83 7.29
C LEU A 14 -16.99 -14.44 8.63
N CYS A 15 -16.89 -15.76 8.78
CA CYS A 15 -17.27 -16.44 10.02
C CYS A 15 -16.47 -15.91 11.23
N MET A 16 -15.16 -15.67 11.05
CA MET A 16 -14.30 -15.13 12.10
C MET A 16 -14.70 -13.70 12.49
N SER A 17 -14.89 -12.81 11.52
CA SER A 17 -15.31 -11.42 11.78
C SER A 17 -16.67 -11.36 12.48
N GLU A 18 -17.65 -12.17 12.04
CA GLU A 18 -18.97 -12.26 12.68
C GLU A 18 -18.90 -12.83 14.09
N THR A 19 -18.07 -13.84 14.34
CA THR A 19 -17.88 -14.39 15.68
C THR A 19 -17.24 -13.36 16.62
N MET A 20 -16.18 -12.69 16.17
CA MET A 20 -15.54 -11.64 16.96
C MET A 20 -16.51 -10.48 17.25
N ARG A 21 -17.27 -10.03 16.25
CA ARG A 21 -18.21 -8.90 16.36
C ARG A 21 -19.44 -9.23 17.22
N SER A 22 -20.10 -10.35 16.96
CA SER A 22 -21.41 -10.68 17.52
C SER A 22 -21.34 -11.52 18.80
N VAL A 23 -20.23 -12.22 19.03
CA VAL A 23 -20.07 -13.12 20.19
C VAL A 23 -19.03 -12.58 21.18
N ILE A 24 -17.83 -12.20 20.72
CA ILE A 24 -16.73 -11.86 21.63
C ILE A 24 -16.83 -10.39 22.09
N LEU A 25 -16.96 -9.45 21.16
CA LEU A 25 -16.94 -8.01 21.45
C LEU A 25 -17.98 -7.56 22.49
N PRO A 26 -19.22 -8.07 22.53
CA PRO A 26 -20.20 -7.68 23.54
C PRO A 26 -19.85 -8.11 24.97
N ARG A 27 -18.91 -9.06 25.12
CA ARG A 27 -18.48 -9.63 26.40
C ARG A 27 -17.17 -9.04 26.94
N LEU A 28 -16.55 -8.13 26.18
CA LEU A 28 -15.31 -7.48 26.60
C LEU A 28 -15.61 -6.17 27.33
N ASP A 29 -15.23 -6.11 28.60
CA ASP A 29 -15.35 -4.91 29.44
C ASP A 29 -14.09 -4.04 29.43
N ASP A 30 -12.91 -4.64 29.18
CA ASP A 30 -11.64 -3.91 29.10
C ASP A 30 -11.60 -3.03 27.82
N PRO A 31 -11.49 -1.70 27.95
CA PRO A 31 -11.43 -0.79 26.81
C PRO A 31 -10.28 -1.10 25.84
N TRP A 32 -9.14 -1.56 26.34
CA TRP A 32 -7.99 -1.90 25.51
C TRP A 32 -8.23 -3.16 24.69
N ALA A 33 -8.73 -4.23 25.33
CA ALA A 33 -9.13 -5.45 24.64
C ALA A 33 -10.23 -5.20 23.59
N ARG A 34 -11.21 -4.33 23.89
CA ARG A 34 -12.25 -3.93 22.93
C ARG A 34 -11.65 -3.25 21.70
N ALA A 35 -10.79 -2.26 21.89
CA ALA A 35 -10.14 -1.55 20.78
C ALA A 35 -9.26 -2.49 19.94
N ALA A 36 -8.52 -3.39 20.58
CA ALA A 36 -7.73 -4.41 19.89
C ALA A 36 -8.62 -5.36 19.07
N LEU A 37 -9.75 -5.82 19.63
CA LEU A 37 -10.68 -6.69 18.91
C LEU A 37 -11.35 -5.98 17.72
N ILE A 38 -11.71 -4.70 17.86
CA ILE A 38 -12.25 -3.91 16.75
C ILE A 38 -11.25 -3.82 15.58
N ARG A 39 -9.96 -3.65 15.89
CA ARG A 39 -8.88 -3.69 14.87
C ARG A 39 -8.78 -5.05 14.18
N LEU A 40 -8.90 -6.14 14.93
CA LEU A 40 -8.88 -7.50 14.38
C LEU A 40 -10.10 -7.79 13.50
N ILE A 41 -11.29 -7.31 13.89
CA ILE A 41 -12.50 -7.38 13.05
C ILE A 41 -12.28 -6.63 11.75
N GLY A 42 -11.78 -5.39 11.81
CA GLY A 42 -11.43 -4.62 10.62
C GLY A 42 -10.43 -5.32 9.71
N LEU A 43 -9.38 -5.91 10.29
CA LEU A 43 -8.37 -6.67 9.55
C LEU A 43 -8.98 -7.92 8.88
N ALA A 44 -9.84 -8.64 9.59
CA ALA A 44 -10.53 -9.81 9.05
C ALA A 44 -11.48 -9.45 7.91
N GLU A 45 -12.18 -8.33 8.00
CA GLU A 45 -13.05 -7.83 6.92
C GLU A 45 -12.29 -7.26 5.72
N PHE A 46 -11.06 -6.80 5.94
CA PHE A 46 -10.17 -6.29 4.90
C PHE A 46 -9.39 -7.40 4.19
N ALA A 47 -8.97 -8.45 4.91
CA ALA A 47 -8.16 -9.54 4.38
C ALA A 47 -8.62 -10.10 3.01
N PRO A 48 -9.92 -10.40 2.77
CA PRO A 48 -10.37 -10.89 1.47
C PRO A 48 -10.43 -9.79 0.39
N LYS A 49 -10.46 -8.51 0.76
CA LYS A 49 -10.56 -7.36 -0.15
C LYS A 49 -9.21 -6.80 -0.59
N ARG A 50 -8.12 -7.21 0.07
CA ARG A 50 -6.79 -6.59 -0.09
C ARG A 50 -6.21 -6.75 -1.50
N GLY A 51 -6.62 -7.79 -2.23
CA GLY A 51 -6.06 -8.12 -3.55
C GLY A 51 -4.67 -8.77 -3.48
N GLU A 52 -4.00 -8.83 -4.63
CA GLU A 52 -2.59 -9.19 -4.73
C GLU A 52 -1.70 -8.03 -4.26
N ASP A 53 -0.50 -8.34 -3.77
CA ASP A 53 0.47 -7.31 -3.38
C ASP A 53 1.01 -6.60 -4.64
N PRO A 54 0.74 -5.30 -4.84
CA PRO A 54 1.17 -4.59 -6.04
C PRO A 54 2.65 -4.16 -6.00
N SER A 55 3.39 -4.48 -4.92
CA SER A 55 4.75 -3.95 -4.69
C SER A 55 5.72 -4.26 -5.83
N GLU A 56 5.72 -5.48 -6.37
CA GLU A 56 6.61 -5.87 -7.47
C GLU A 56 6.28 -5.11 -8.76
N GLN A 57 4.99 -5.03 -9.11
CA GLN A 57 4.52 -4.31 -10.28
C GLN A 57 4.91 -2.83 -10.19
N ARG A 58 4.63 -2.18 -9.06
CA ARG A 58 4.90 -0.75 -8.87
C ARG A 58 6.38 -0.42 -8.80
N THR A 59 7.19 -1.33 -8.24
CA THR A 59 8.65 -1.21 -8.29
C THR A 59 9.12 -1.21 -9.75
N SER A 60 8.58 -2.14 -10.57
CA SER A 60 8.90 -2.22 -11.99
C SER A 60 8.47 -0.98 -12.77
N GLU A 61 7.27 -0.45 -12.53
CA GLU A 61 6.78 0.81 -13.13
C GLU A 61 7.64 2.01 -12.75
N THR A 62 8.07 2.07 -11.49
CA THR A 62 8.91 3.16 -10.98
C THR A 62 10.31 3.11 -11.60
N ILE A 63 10.90 1.92 -11.71
CA ILE A 63 12.17 1.69 -12.42
C ILE A 63 12.04 2.16 -13.88
N ALA A 64 10.99 1.75 -14.59
CA ALA A 64 10.78 2.14 -15.98
C ALA A 64 10.65 3.66 -16.15
N CYS A 65 9.97 4.34 -15.22
CA CYS A 65 9.87 5.80 -15.22
C CYS A 65 11.26 6.47 -15.02
N ILE A 66 12.07 5.95 -14.10
CA ILE A 66 13.43 6.44 -13.87
C ILE A 66 14.33 6.19 -15.07
N ASP A 67 14.24 5.02 -15.72
CA ASP A 67 14.99 4.71 -16.95
C ASP A 67 14.64 5.67 -18.09
N GLN A 68 13.36 6.02 -18.25
CA GLN A 68 12.92 6.99 -19.25
C GLN A 68 13.49 8.39 -18.97
N LEU A 69 13.50 8.80 -17.69
CA LEU A 69 14.10 10.07 -17.27
C LEU A 69 15.62 10.06 -17.49
N ALA A 70 16.32 8.98 -17.10
CA ALA A 70 17.76 8.83 -17.28
C ALA A 70 18.19 8.83 -18.76
N SER A 71 17.36 8.26 -19.63
CA SER A 71 17.59 8.27 -21.09
C SER A 71 17.49 9.68 -21.68
N SER A 72 16.70 10.55 -21.06
CA SER A 72 16.47 11.93 -21.52
C SER A 72 17.41 12.94 -20.86
N TYR A 73 17.88 12.65 -19.65
CA TYR A 73 18.67 13.57 -18.82
C TYR A 73 19.93 12.86 -18.27
N PRO A 74 21.13 13.13 -18.84
CA PRO A 74 22.37 12.47 -18.45
C PRO A 74 22.74 12.62 -16.96
N ASP A 75 22.39 13.73 -16.33
CA ASP A 75 22.68 13.96 -14.91
C ASP A 75 21.85 13.05 -14.00
N ILE A 76 20.67 12.59 -14.45
CA ILE A 76 19.90 11.54 -13.76
C ILE A 76 20.59 10.19 -13.93
N ALA A 77 21.06 9.88 -15.14
CA ALA A 77 21.78 8.63 -15.41
C ALA A 77 23.04 8.49 -14.54
N ALA A 78 23.75 9.60 -14.28
CA ALA A 78 24.92 9.64 -13.41
C ALA A 78 24.62 9.37 -11.92
N GLN A 79 23.35 9.50 -11.50
CA GLN A 79 22.89 9.25 -10.13
C GLN A 79 22.38 7.83 -9.91
N LEU A 80 22.30 7.01 -10.96
CA LEU A 80 21.81 5.64 -10.83
C LEU A 80 22.76 4.80 -9.96
N PRO A 81 22.22 4.02 -9.01
CA PRO A 81 23.03 3.18 -8.14
C PRO A 81 23.70 2.05 -8.93
N ALA A 82 24.83 1.57 -8.42
CA ALA A 82 25.47 0.37 -8.96
C ALA A 82 24.49 -0.83 -8.89
N GLY A 83 24.36 -1.56 -10.00
CA GLY A 83 23.44 -2.68 -10.10
C GLY A 83 22.03 -2.32 -10.60
N TRP A 84 21.77 -1.05 -10.94
CA TRP A 84 20.54 -0.64 -11.60
C TRP A 84 20.32 -1.40 -12.94
N PRO A 85 19.08 -1.84 -13.28
CA PRO A 85 17.83 -1.70 -12.52
C PRO A 85 17.58 -2.79 -11.47
N GLY A 86 18.46 -3.77 -11.29
CA GLY A 86 18.29 -4.93 -10.40
C GLY A 86 18.46 -4.67 -8.90
N VAL A 87 18.12 -3.46 -8.44
CA VAL A 87 18.18 -3.05 -7.03
C VAL A 87 16.88 -3.41 -6.30
N ASP A 88 16.93 -3.44 -4.97
CA ASP A 88 15.73 -3.73 -4.17
C ASP A 88 14.75 -2.54 -4.14
N GLN A 89 13.50 -2.81 -3.74
CA GLN A 89 12.43 -1.80 -3.66
C GLN A 89 12.80 -0.61 -2.78
N ARG A 90 13.54 -0.83 -1.69
CA ARG A 90 13.95 0.25 -0.79
C ARG A 90 14.92 1.19 -1.49
N GLN A 91 15.89 0.64 -2.20
CA GLN A 91 16.86 1.41 -2.98
C GLN A 91 16.17 2.22 -4.09
N VAL A 92 15.14 1.67 -4.75
CA VAL A 92 14.32 2.42 -5.72
C VAL A 92 13.65 3.63 -5.05
N LEU A 93 13.00 3.43 -3.91
CA LEU A 93 12.31 4.51 -3.17
C LEU A 93 13.28 5.56 -2.62
N ASP A 94 14.47 5.15 -2.17
CA ASP A 94 15.53 6.04 -1.72
C ASP A 94 16.00 6.92 -2.89
N LEU A 95 16.18 6.35 -4.09
CA LEU A 95 16.52 7.11 -5.30
C LEU A 95 15.39 8.09 -5.69
N CYS A 96 14.13 7.65 -5.65
CA CYS A 96 13.00 8.54 -5.90
C CYS A 96 13.01 9.75 -4.97
N SER A 97 13.28 9.51 -3.68
CA SER A 97 13.36 10.56 -2.67
C SER A 97 14.48 11.55 -2.97
N GLN A 98 15.64 11.07 -3.38
CA GLN A 98 16.79 11.91 -3.75
C GLN A 98 16.48 12.76 -4.99
N LEU A 99 15.95 12.16 -6.06
CA LEU A 99 15.60 12.86 -7.30
C LEU A 99 14.52 13.93 -7.05
N LEU A 100 13.48 13.59 -6.29
CA LEU A 100 12.42 14.54 -5.94
C LEU A 100 12.94 15.67 -5.06
N ALA A 101 13.78 15.38 -4.06
CA ALA A 101 14.37 16.40 -3.19
C ALA A 101 15.27 17.36 -3.98
N ALA A 102 16.13 16.82 -4.86
CA ALA A 102 16.99 17.62 -5.73
C ALA A 102 16.17 18.50 -6.69
N SER A 103 14.98 18.06 -7.09
CA SER A 103 14.09 18.86 -7.92
C SER A 103 13.41 20.01 -7.17
N VAL A 104 13.41 20.07 -5.83
CA VAL A 104 12.67 21.13 -5.12
C VAL A 104 13.36 22.49 -5.33
N GLY A 105 12.61 23.46 -5.88
CA GLY A 105 13.11 24.82 -6.11
C GLY A 105 14.00 24.99 -7.34
N ASP A 106 14.27 23.91 -8.08
CA ASP A 106 15.01 23.96 -9.34
C ASP A 106 14.04 24.09 -10.53
N GLU A 107 14.22 25.13 -11.34
CA GLU A 107 13.36 25.45 -12.48
C GLU A 107 13.84 24.85 -13.81
N ASN A 108 14.96 24.12 -13.81
CA ASN A 108 15.45 23.47 -15.02
C ASN A 108 14.49 22.40 -15.57
N GLU A 109 14.69 22.03 -16.83
CA GLU A 109 13.81 21.09 -17.55
C GLU A 109 13.80 19.70 -16.90
N GLN A 110 14.96 19.24 -16.42
CA GLN A 110 15.12 17.96 -15.73
C GLN A 110 14.30 17.89 -14.44
N ALA A 111 14.43 18.89 -13.58
CA ALA A 111 13.71 18.99 -12.31
C ALA A 111 12.20 19.08 -12.55
N ASN A 112 11.79 19.83 -13.58
CA ASN A 112 10.39 19.83 -14.04
C ASN A 112 9.92 18.44 -14.48
N ALA A 113 10.71 17.71 -15.28
CA ALA A 113 10.37 16.37 -15.74
C ALA A 113 10.23 15.38 -14.58
N VAL A 114 11.15 15.40 -13.60
CA VAL A 114 11.06 14.60 -12.37
C VAL A 114 9.77 14.92 -11.60
N ARG A 115 9.44 16.20 -11.43
CA ARG A 115 8.21 16.62 -10.73
C ARG A 115 6.93 16.30 -11.48
N ILE A 116 6.96 16.21 -12.81
CA ILE A 116 5.77 15.92 -13.61
C ILE A 116 5.57 14.41 -13.75
N GLN A 117 6.63 13.65 -14.03
CA GLN A 117 6.53 12.23 -14.32
C GLN A 117 6.56 11.41 -13.04
N LEU A 118 7.70 11.43 -12.33
CA LEU A 118 7.93 10.57 -11.17
C LEU A 118 6.96 10.90 -10.02
N LYS A 119 6.78 12.18 -9.70
CA LYS A 119 5.84 12.59 -8.64
C LYS A 119 4.40 12.20 -8.96
N THR A 120 3.99 12.27 -10.22
CA THR A 120 2.62 11.91 -10.62
C THR A 120 2.41 10.41 -10.48
N LEU A 121 3.36 9.59 -10.94
CA LEU A 121 3.31 8.14 -10.78
C LEU A 121 3.20 7.74 -9.30
N LEU A 122 4.10 8.26 -8.44
CA LEU A 122 4.08 7.93 -7.02
C LEU A 122 2.79 8.41 -6.32
N LYS A 123 2.22 9.53 -6.76
CA LYS A 123 0.91 9.98 -6.26
C LYS A 123 -0.21 9.03 -6.64
N VAL A 124 -0.19 8.46 -7.84
CA VAL A 124 -1.18 7.46 -8.26
C VAL A 124 -1.07 6.23 -7.35
N HIS A 125 0.13 5.68 -7.19
CA HIS A 125 0.36 4.52 -6.30
C HIS A 125 -0.11 4.79 -4.86
N LEU A 126 0.25 5.94 -4.29
CA LEU A 126 -0.18 6.33 -2.94
C LEU A 126 -1.70 6.50 -2.82
N THR A 127 -2.35 7.02 -3.87
CA THR A 127 -3.81 7.20 -3.89
C THR A 127 -4.52 5.84 -3.94
N GLU A 128 -4.00 4.92 -4.73
CA GLU A 128 -4.50 3.54 -4.79
C GLU A 128 -4.31 2.83 -3.44
N ASP A 129 -3.13 2.94 -2.82
CA ASP A 129 -2.88 2.38 -1.48
C ASP A 129 -3.83 2.93 -0.43
N PHE A 130 -4.03 4.24 -0.46
CA PHE A 130 -4.97 4.88 0.43
C PHE A 130 -6.40 4.39 0.16
N THR A 131 -6.79 4.22 -1.10
CA THR A 131 -8.14 3.73 -1.45
C THR A 131 -8.37 2.31 -0.94
N VAL A 132 -7.38 1.42 -1.13
CA VAL A 132 -7.45 0.04 -0.66
C VAL A 132 -7.47 -0.01 0.87
N SER A 133 -6.62 0.75 1.55
CA SER A 133 -6.47 0.71 3.01
C SER A 133 -7.46 1.60 3.79
N SER A 134 -8.14 2.55 3.14
CA SER A 134 -9.10 3.48 3.76
C SER A 134 -10.13 2.79 4.68
N PRO A 135 -10.74 1.63 4.32
CA PRO A 135 -11.66 0.92 5.20
C PRO A 135 -11.05 0.49 6.55
N LEU A 136 -9.73 0.30 6.61
CA LEU A 136 -9.03 -0.02 7.87
C LEU A 136 -8.93 1.19 8.80
N ILE A 137 -8.88 2.42 8.28
CA ILE A 137 -8.66 3.63 9.09
C ILE A 137 -9.71 3.74 10.20
N THR A 138 -10.99 3.51 9.88
CA THR A 138 -12.07 3.54 10.87
C THR A 138 -11.89 2.48 11.96
N SER A 139 -11.52 1.26 11.56
CA SER A 139 -11.29 0.15 12.50
C SER A 139 -10.10 0.40 13.40
N PHE A 140 -9.03 0.99 12.86
CA PHE A 140 -7.84 1.35 13.64
C PHE A 140 -8.07 2.53 14.59
N ALA A 141 -8.98 3.44 14.22
CA ALA A 141 -9.50 4.48 15.10
C ALA A 141 -10.47 3.94 16.18
N GLY A 142 -10.81 2.64 16.17
CA GLY A 142 -11.68 2.01 17.15
C GLY A 142 -13.17 2.11 16.83
N GLY A 143 -13.54 2.53 15.61
CA GLY A 143 -14.90 2.50 15.10
C GLY A 143 -15.16 1.23 14.28
N LEU A 144 -16.33 0.62 14.45
CA LEU A 144 -16.86 -0.34 13.48
C LEU A 144 -17.89 0.40 12.63
N ASN A 145 -17.86 0.19 11.31
CA ASN A 145 -18.99 0.62 10.49
C ASN A 145 -20.21 -0.22 10.90
N ASP A 146 -21.26 0.46 11.35
CA ASP A 146 -22.59 -0.11 11.46
C ASP A 146 -23.05 -0.42 10.03
N ARG A 147 -23.22 -1.71 9.72
CA ARG A 147 -23.77 -2.16 8.44
C ARG A 147 -25.28 -1.99 8.44
#